data_AF-A0A497QMI6-F1
#
_entry.id   AF-A0A497QMI6-F1
#
_cell.length_a   1.000
_cell.length_b   1.000
_cell.length_c   1.000
_cell.angle_alpha   90.00
_cell.angle_beta   90.00
_cell.angle_gamma   90.00
#
_symmetry.space_group_name_H-M   'P 1'
#
loop_
_entity.id
_entity.type
_entity.pdbx_description
1 polymer ?
#
loop_
_entity_poly.entity_id
_entity_poly.type
_entity_poly.pdbx_seq_one_letter_code
_entity_poly.pdbx_strand_id
1 'polypeptide(L)'
;MSNNSGTNFFKLFRRRGFSETLEILAECPNFELQQSLFFKRLTNSNSYPNIFFRVKSDLLKHNLIAYKLDKENNKVIYLTEKGVKIWNRINEIEKLL
;
A
#
# COMPACT_ATOMS: atom_id res chain seq x y z
N MET A 1 4.39 23.38 -19.68
CA MET A 1 3.70 22.92 -18.44
C MET A 1 4.55 21.84 -17.81
N SER A 2 5.35 22.19 -16.79
CA SER A 2 6.39 21.31 -16.25
C SER A 2 5.82 20.17 -15.41
N ASN A 3 6.35 18.96 -15.65
CA ASN A 3 6.05 17.71 -14.96
C ASN A 3 6.29 17.81 -13.44
N ASN A 4 5.24 18.14 -12.68
CA ASN A 4 5.25 18.24 -11.21
C ASN A 4 4.81 16.93 -10.51
N SER A 5 4.68 15.83 -11.27
CA SER A 5 4.17 14.54 -10.78
C SER A 5 5.24 13.70 -10.07
N GLY A 6 6.50 13.75 -10.54
CA GLY A 6 7.59 12.95 -9.99
C GLY A 6 7.94 13.31 -8.54
N THR A 7 8.02 14.60 -8.22
CA THR A 7 8.34 15.09 -6.87
C THR A 7 7.31 14.68 -5.82
N ASN A 8 6.03 14.57 -6.21
CA ASN A 8 4.96 14.14 -5.31
C ASN A 8 4.97 12.63 -5.04
N PHE A 9 5.33 11.81 -6.02
CA PHE A 9 5.49 10.36 -5.82
C PHE A 9 6.64 10.04 -4.86
N PHE A 10 7.81 10.67 -5.05
CA PHE A 10 8.95 10.46 -4.15
C PHE A 10 8.67 10.93 -2.71
N LYS A 11 7.89 12.01 -2.55
CA LYS A 11 7.42 12.45 -1.23
C LYS A 11 6.47 11.44 -0.60
N LEU A 12 5.55 10.86 -1.37
CA LEU A 12 4.61 9.84 -0.88
C LEU A 12 5.34 8.55 -0.49
N PHE A 13 6.27 8.09 -1.33
CA PHE A 13 7.09 6.89 -1.10
C PHE A 13 7.85 6.93 0.23
N ARG A 14 8.42 8.08 0.58
CA ARG A 14 9.16 8.25 1.85
C ARG A 14 8.28 8.32 3.10
N ARG A 15 6.95 8.37 2.96
CA ARG A 15 6.05 8.46 4.12
C ARG A 15 5.87 7.08 4.73
N ARG A 16 6.17 7.01 6.03
CA ARG A 16 5.86 5.86 6.86
C ARG A 16 4.41 5.43 6.66
N GLY A 17 4.21 4.14 6.44
CA GLY A 17 2.94 3.51 6.12
C GLY A 17 2.72 3.26 4.63
N PHE A 18 3.43 3.95 3.73
CA PHE A 18 3.28 3.72 2.30
C PHE A 18 3.87 2.37 1.90
N SER A 19 5.18 2.18 2.09
CA SER A 19 5.88 0.94 1.74
C SER A 19 5.35 -0.23 2.56
N GLU A 20 5.12 -0.04 3.86
CA GLU A 20 4.59 -1.09 4.74
C GLU A 20 3.20 -1.56 4.29
N THR A 21 2.35 -0.67 3.76
CA THR A 21 1.05 -1.09 3.22
C THR A 21 1.22 -1.93 1.97
N LEU A 22 2.11 -1.53 1.05
CA LEU A 22 2.35 -2.27 -0.18
C LEU A 22 2.99 -3.63 0.10
N GLU A 23 3.99 -3.65 0.98
CA GLU A 23 4.71 -4.84 1.42
C GLU A 23 3.78 -5.88 2.04
N ILE A 24 3.00 -5.48 3.07
CA ILE A 24 2.07 -6.39 3.76
C ILE A 24 1.09 -7.04 2.77
N LEU A 25 0.56 -6.26 1.83
CA LEU A 25 -0.38 -6.80 0.84
C LEU A 25 0.33 -7.65 -0.20
N ALA A 26 1.56 -7.30 -0.60
CA ALA A 26 2.33 -8.05 -1.57
C ALA A 26 2.81 -9.43 -1.08
N GLU A 27 2.97 -9.60 0.22
CA GLU A 27 3.24 -10.89 0.85
C GLU A 27 2.01 -11.80 0.93
N CYS A 28 0.81 -11.27 0.68
CA CYS A 28 -0.43 -12.02 0.76
C CYS A 28 -0.81 -12.66 -0.58
N PRO A 29 -1.44 -13.85 -0.57
CA PRO A 29 -2.03 -14.42 -1.77
C PRO A 29 -2.97 -13.43 -2.46
N ASN A 30 -2.92 -13.35 -3.79
CA ASN A 30 -3.72 -12.45 -4.61
C ASN A 30 -3.55 -10.95 -4.28
N PHE A 31 -2.49 -10.57 -3.57
CA PHE A 31 -2.21 -9.20 -3.17
C PHE A 31 -3.30 -8.58 -2.29
N GLU A 32 -4.01 -9.39 -1.50
CA GLU A 32 -5.16 -8.97 -0.72
C GLU A 32 -5.19 -9.52 0.69
N LEU A 33 -5.83 -8.78 1.59
CA LEU A 33 -5.97 -9.16 2.99
C LEU A 33 -7.24 -8.60 3.60
N GLN A 34 -7.92 -9.39 4.43
CA GLN A 34 -9.03 -8.91 5.24
C GLN A 34 -8.57 -7.71 6.09
N GLN A 35 -9.36 -6.64 6.11
CA GLN A 35 -8.99 -5.37 6.72
C GLN A 35 -8.61 -5.51 8.21
N SER A 36 -9.30 -6.37 8.96
CA SER A 36 -8.97 -6.67 10.36
C SER A 36 -7.57 -7.30 10.50
N LEU A 37 -7.24 -8.27 9.65
CA LEU A 37 -5.94 -8.93 9.62
C LEU A 37 -4.83 -8.00 9.13
N PHE A 38 -5.13 -7.12 8.18
CA PHE A 38 -4.21 -6.08 7.73
C PHE A 38 -3.79 -5.16 8.88
N PHE A 39 -4.72 -4.67 9.68
CA PHE A 39 -4.39 -3.84 10.84
C PHE A 39 -3.63 -4.61 11.93
N LYS A 40 -3.91 -5.91 12.09
CA LYS A 40 -3.13 -6.78 12.98
C LYS A 40 -1.68 -6.88 12.51
N ARG A 41 -1.43 -7.09 11.21
CA ARG A 41 -0.08 -7.13 10.63
C ARG A 41 0.65 -5.78 10.75
N LEU A 42 -0.02 -4.67 10.46
CA LEU A 42 0.55 -3.33 10.66
C LEU A 42 0.99 -3.08 12.09
N THR A 43 0.18 -3.49 13.08
CA THR A 43 0.51 -3.32 14.50
C THR A 43 1.77 -4.09 14.88
N ASN A 44 1.98 -5.27 14.29
CA ASN A 44 3.16 -6.11 14.52
C ASN A 44 4.43 -5.57 13.85
N SER A 45 4.34 -4.70 12.83
CA SER A 45 5.49 -4.08 12.17
C SER A 45 5.97 -2.79 12.87
N ASN A 46 5.81 -2.70 14.20
CA ASN A 46 6.06 -1.51 15.01
C ASN A 46 5.29 -0.25 14.56
N SER A 47 4.17 -0.43 13.84
CA SER A 47 3.41 0.66 13.24
C SER A 47 1.99 0.73 13.79
N TYR A 48 1.62 1.86 14.40
CA TYR A 48 0.24 2.09 14.85
C TYR A 48 -0.73 2.11 13.65
N PRO A 49 -1.99 1.67 13.80
CA PRO A 49 -3.02 1.78 12.75
C PRO A 49 -3.14 3.19 12.15
N ASN A 50 -2.82 4.21 12.95
CA ASN A 50 -2.76 5.62 12.55
C ASN A 50 -1.79 5.93 11.41
N ILE A 51 -0.74 5.12 11.24
CA ILE A 51 0.23 5.27 10.15
C ILE A 51 -0.42 4.99 8.79
N PHE A 52 -1.23 3.94 8.69
CA PHE A 52 -2.01 3.68 7.48
C PHE A 52 -2.96 4.83 7.15
N PHE A 53 -3.67 5.36 8.16
CA PHE A 53 -4.63 6.45 7.93
C PHE A 53 -3.99 7.72 7.39
N ARG A 54 -2.70 7.98 7.67
CA ARG A 54 -1.97 9.11 7.11
C ARG A 54 -1.78 9.01 5.60
N VAL A 55 -1.57 7.80 5.08
CA VAL A 55 -1.28 7.56 3.66
C VAL A 55 -2.47 7.03 2.87
N LYS A 56 -3.53 6.57 3.56
CA LYS A 56 -4.72 5.95 2.97
C LYS A 56 -5.33 6.79 1.85
N SER A 57 -5.55 8.08 2.09
CA SER A 57 -6.16 8.98 1.10
C SER A 57 -5.35 9.03 -0.19
N ASP A 58 -4.02 9.07 -0.08
CA ASP A 58 -3.13 9.14 -1.22
C ASP A 58 -3.03 7.80 -1.94
N LEU A 59 -2.95 6.68 -1.20
CA LEU A 59 -2.96 5.33 -1.77
C LEU A 59 -4.23 5.09 -2.61
N LEU A 60 -5.39 5.54 -2.11
CA LEU A 60 -6.66 5.44 -2.84
C LEU A 60 -6.71 6.42 -4.02
N LYS A 61 -6.34 7.68 -3.80
CA LYS A 61 -6.32 8.73 -4.84
C LYS A 61 -5.43 8.35 -6.02
N HIS A 62 -4.32 7.68 -5.75
CA HIS A 62 -3.39 7.21 -6.79
C HIS A 62 -3.74 5.83 -7.35
N ASN A 63 -4.86 5.23 -6.95
CA ASN A 63 -5.31 3.91 -7.36
C ASN A 63 -4.26 2.82 -7.10
N LEU A 64 -3.61 2.86 -5.94
CA LEU A 64 -2.60 1.87 -5.54
C LEU A 64 -3.22 0.74 -4.72
N ILE A 65 -4.22 1.08 -3.91
CA ILE A 65 -5.05 0.13 -3.16
C ILE A 65 -6.51 0.33 -3.51
N ALA A 66 -7.32 -0.70 -3.26
CA ALA A 66 -8.78 -0.62 -3.30
C ALA A 66 -9.40 -1.57 -2.27
N TYR A 67 -10.73 -1.53 -2.16
CA TYR A 67 -11.51 -2.32 -1.21
C TYR A 67 -12.55 -3.15 -1.93
N LYS A 68 -12.79 -4.37 -1.45
CA LYS A 68 -13.89 -5.24 -1.88
C LYS A 68 -14.48 -5.99 -0.69
N LEU A 69 -15.56 -6.71 -0.92
CA LEU A 69 -16.08 -7.71 0.01
C LEU A 69 -15.62 -9.10 -0.42
N ASP A 70 -15.27 -9.94 0.54
CA ASP A 70 -15.10 -11.38 0.29
C ASP A 70 -16.46 -12.11 0.29
N LYS A 71 -16.43 -13.44 0.17
CA LYS A 71 -17.63 -14.29 0.14
C LYS A 71 -18.41 -14.28 1.46
N GLU A 72 -17.77 -13.89 2.55
CA GLU A 72 -18.34 -13.82 3.90
C GLU A 72 -18.78 -12.38 4.25
N ASN A 73 -18.77 -11.47 3.29
CA ASN A 73 -19.03 -10.04 3.46
C ASN A 73 -18.02 -9.31 4.37
N ASN A 74 -16.81 -9.83 4.54
CA ASN A 74 -15.75 -9.10 5.21
C ASN A 74 -15.11 -8.08 4.26
N LYS A 75 -14.73 -6.92 4.80
CA LYS A 75 -13.95 -5.93 4.06
C LYS A 75 -12.53 -6.45 3.80
N VAL A 76 -12.11 -6.40 2.55
CA VAL A 76 -10.78 -6.79 2.07
C VAL A 76 -10.10 -5.58 1.46
N ILE A 77 -8.83 -5.36 1.79
CA ILE A 77 -7.94 -4.38 1.14
C ILE A 77 -7.06 -5.15 0.16
N TYR A 78 -6.85 -4.62 -1.03
CA TYR A 78 -6.00 -5.25 -2.04
C TYR A 78 -5.16 -4.25 -2.82
N LEU A 79 -4.01 -4.69 -3.34
CA LEU A 79 -3.26 -3.94 -4.34
C LEU A 79 -3.97 -4.01 -5.68
N THR A 80 -4.15 -2.86 -6.30
CA THR A 80 -4.57 -2.81 -7.70
C THR A 80 -3.41 -3.25 -8.60
N GLU A 81 -3.68 -3.50 -9.88
CA GLU A 81 -2.62 -3.74 -10.87
C GLU A 81 -1.54 -2.64 -10.86
N LYS A 82 -1.95 -1.39 -10.66
CA LYS A 82 -1.03 -0.26 -10.54
C LYS A 82 -0.23 -0.33 -9.23
N GLY A 83 -0.87 -0.70 -8.12
CA GLY A 83 -0.20 -0.93 -6.83
C GLY A 83 0.90 -1.99 -6.95
N VAL A 84 0.60 -3.13 -7.58
CA VAL A 84 1.56 -4.21 -7.82
C VAL A 84 2.74 -3.75 -8.68
N LYS A 85 2.47 -3.02 -9.78
CA LYS A 85 3.53 -2.46 -10.63
C LYS A 85 4.46 -1.53 -9.87
N ILE A 86 3.90 -0.65 -9.03
CA ILE A 86 4.69 0.26 -8.21
C ILE A 86 5.53 -0.48 -7.17
N TRP A 87 4.94 -1.46 -6.47
CA TRP A 87 5.66 -2.29 -5.51
C TRP A 87 6.86 -3.01 -6.15
N ASN A 88 6.65 -3.66 -7.30
CA ASN A 88 7.74 -4.32 -8.02
C ASN A 88 8.85 -3.33 -8.42
N ARG A 89 8.47 -2.13 -8.87
CA ARG A 89 9.44 -1.10 -9.23
C ARG A 89 10.25 -0.60 -8.03
N ILE A 90 9.64 -0.51 -6.86
CA ILE A 90 10.33 -0.17 -5.61
C ILE A 90 11.38 -1.25 -5.28
N ASN A 91 10.98 -2.52 -5.31
CA ASN A 91 11.88 -3.64 -5.03
C ASN A 91 13.03 -3.75 -6.04
N GLU A 92 12.79 -3.42 -7.30
CA GLU A 92 13.87 -3.34 -8.31
C GLU A 92 14.91 -2.27 -7.94
N ILE A 93 14.46 -1.09 -7.49
CA ILE A 93 15.35 0.01 -7.09
C ILE A 93 16.14 -0.36 -5.84
N GLU A 94 15.50 -0.98 -4.85
CA GLU A 94 16.17 -1.40 -3.61
C GLU A 94 17.26 -2.45 -3.85
N LYS A 95 17.12 -3.31 -4.87
CA LYS A 95 18.16 -4.27 -5.25
C LYS A 95 19.37 -3.64 -5.95
N LEU A 96 19.24 -2.41 -6.45
CA LEU A 96 20.30 -1.67 -7.14
C LEU A 96 21.07 -0.73 -6.21
N LEU A 97 20.58 -0.53 -4.98
CA LEU A 97 21.20 0.26 -3.92
C LEU A 97 22.04 -0.64 -3.00
#